data_AF-A0A426DIY2-F1
#
_entry.id   AF-A0A426DIY2-F1
#
_cell.length_a   1.000
_cell.length_b   1.000
_cell.length_c   1.000
_cell.angle_alpha   90.00
_cell.angle_beta   90.00
_cell.angle_gamma   90.00
#
_symmetry.space_group_name_H-M   'P 1'
#
loop_
_entity.id
_entity.type
_entity.pdbx_description
1 polymer ?
#
loop_
_entity_poly.entity_id
_entity_poly.type
_entity_poly.pdbx_seq_one_letter_code
_entity_poly.pdbx_strand_id
1 'polypeptide(L)'
;MYSPPFPVETITITVTESGVKGFVWEGMMEEAKTVTENTELLSFEKLQKKLADQVFYRYSSYEQPDSDTTLSRYTVTDAVLGYAYIPAYENPENAWLVPVWYFTVSEGRDGVDWQNIYYLVNALDGRVITGE
;
A
#
# COMPACT_ATOMS: atom_id res chain seq x y z
N MET A 1 -4.90 -14.50 -2.17
CA MET A 1 -5.48 -13.21 -1.76
C MET A 1 -5.50 -13.18 -0.24
N TYR A 2 -4.67 -12.34 0.38
CA TYR A 2 -4.72 -12.13 1.83
C TYR A 2 -5.90 -11.20 2.12
N SER A 3 -6.87 -11.67 2.89
CA SER A 3 -7.98 -10.86 3.37
C SER A 3 -7.70 -10.58 4.84
N PRO A 4 -7.49 -9.31 5.25
CA PRO A 4 -7.33 -8.98 6.65
C PRO A 4 -8.55 -9.48 7.43
N PRO A 5 -8.39 -10.01 8.65
CA PRO A 5 -9.52 -10.43 9.47
C PRO A 5 -10.43 -9.27 9.90
N PHE A 6 -9.98 -8.02 9.71
CA PHE A 6 -10.73 -6.81 10.03
C PHE A 6 -11.03 -6.01 8.75
N PRO A 7 -12.31 -5.66 8.50
CA PRO A 7 -12.64 -4.73 7.42
C PRO A 7 -12.03 -3.36 7.73
N VAL A 8 -11.58 -2.65 6.68
CA VAL A 8 -11.18 -1.25 6.81
C VAL A 8 -12.40 -0.43 7.18
N GLU A 9 -12.28 0.37 8.24
CA GLU A 9 -13.35 1.26 8.67
C GLU A 9 -13.75 2.22 7.55
N THR A 10 -15.02 2.17 7.15
CA THR A 10 -15.53 2.91 6.00
C THR A 10 -16.82 3.62 6.37
N ILE A 11 -16.90 4.91 6.09
CA ILE A 11 -18.14 5.70 6.17
C ILE A 11 -18.59 6.03 4.75
N THR A 12 -19.77 5.56 4.37
CA THR A 12 -20.41 5.87 3.10
C THR A 12 -21.61 6.78 3.33
N ILE A 13 -21.61 7.93 2.66
CA ILE A 13 -22.70 8.93 2.75
C ILE A 13 -23.32 9.11 1.37
N THR A 14 -24.63 8.86 1.27
CA THR A 14 -25.39 9.13 0.04
C THR A 14 -26.03 10.50 0.13
N VAL A 15 -25.72 11.39 -0.82
CA VAL A 15 -26.22 12.78 -0.87
C VAL A 15 -27.06 12.99 -2.12
N THR A 16 -28.16 13.72 -1.99
CA THR A 16 -29.04 14.16 -3.08
C THR A 16 -29.24 15.67 -3.03
N GLU A 17 -29.96 16.23 -4.00
CA GLU A 17 -30.34 17.65 -3.99
C GLU A 17 -31.11 18.08 -2.73
N SER A 18 -31.79 17.14 -2.06
CA SER A 18 -32.52 17.39 -0.81
C SER A 18 -31.71 17.10 0.46
N GLY A 19 -30.39 16.87 0.31
CA GLY A 19 -29.47 16.56 1.40
C GLY A 19 -29.13 15.07 1.52
N VAL A 20 -28.58 14.69 2.68
CA VAL A 20 -28.14 13.33 3.01
C VAL A 20 -29.33 12.37 3.07
N LYS A 21 -29.23 11.25 2.36
CA LYS A 21 -30.24 10.18 2.28
C LYS A 21 -29.79 8.86 2.90
N GLY A 22 -28.49 8.65 3.04
CA GLY A 22 -27.94 7.43 3.58
C GLY A 22 -26.65 7.70 4.33
N PHE A 23 -26.47 6.95 5.41
CA PHE A 23 -25.25 6.88 6.19
C PHE A 23 -25.03 5.42 6.54
N VAL A 24 -23.91 4.87 6.10
CA VAL A 24 -23.48 3.51 6.41
C VAL A 24 -22.07 3.60 6.98
N TRP A 25 -21.85 2.93 8.10
CA TRP A 25 -20.55 2.83 8.73
C TRP A 25 -20.23 1.36 8.96
N GLU A 26 -19.18 0.88 8.31
CA GLU A 26 -18.72 -0.52 8.35
C GLU A 26 -17.34 -0.58 9.00
N GLY A 27 -17.05 -1.70 9.66
CA GLY A 27 -15.75 -1.90 10.32
C GLY A 27 -15.48 -0.90 11.42
N MET A 28 -16.50 -0.56 12.23
CA MET A 28 -16.35 0.28 13.41
C MET A 28 -15.30 -0.32 14.35
N MET A 29 -14.20 0.40 14.57
CA MET A 29 -13.12 -0.03 15.48
C MET A 29 -13.05 0.88 16.69
N GLU A 30 -12.58 0.34 17.81
CA GLU A 30 -12.25 1.12 19.01
C GLU A 30 -10.73 1.11 19.21
N GLU A 31 -10.14 2.24 19.60
CA GLU A 31 -8.73 2.27 19.96
C GLU A 31 -8.52 1.48 21.25
N ALA A 32 -7.94 0.29 21.13
CA ALA A 32 -7.64 -0.54 22.30
C ALA A 32 -6.49 0.03 23.14
N LYS A 33 -5.42 0.48 22.48
CA LYS A 33 -4.25 1.12 23.11
C LYS A 33 -3.33 1.77 22.08
N THR A 34 -2.62 2.82 22.51
CA THR A 34 -1.41 3.28 21.84
C THR A 34 -0.21 2.49 22.34
N VAL A 35 0.58 1.92 21.42
CA VAL A 35 1.76 1.11 21.80
C VAL A 35 3.07 1.89 21.71
N THR A 36 3.14 2.85 20.80
CA THR A 36 4.29 3.71 20.63
C THR A 36 3.82 5.06 20.10
N GLU A 37 4.41 6.13 20.60
CA GLU A 37 4.16 7.50 20.14
C GLU A 37 5.40 8.03 19.42
N ASN A 38 5.21 9.02 18.54
CA ASN A 38 6.29 9.77 17.88
C ASN A 38 7.41 8.89 17.30
N THR A 39 7.05 7.75 16.71
CA THR A 39 8.02 6.78 16.21
C THR A 39 8.71 7.33 14.98
N GLU A 40 10.04 7.19 14.94
CA GLU A 40 10.85 7.60 13.80
C GLU A 40 10.55 6.71 12.59
N LEU A 41 10.20 7.34 11.48
CA LEU A 41 9.99 6.65 10.20
C LEU A 41 11.35 6.42 9.52
N LEU A 42 11.43 5.39 8.68
CA LEU A 42 12.55 5.25 7.77
C LEU A 42 12.69 6.49 6.89
N SER A 43 13.95 6.87 6.62
CA SER A 43 14.22 7.93 5.65
C SER A 43 13.61 7.58 4.30
N PHE A 44 13.11 8.60 3.61
CA PHE A 44 12.47 8.42 2.31
C PHE A 44 13.40 7.76 1.29
N GLU A 45 14.70 8.07 1.31
CA GLU A 45 15.71 7.41 0.48
C GLU A 45 15.79 5.89 0.70
N LYS A 46 15.74 5.45 1.97
CA LYS A 46 15.72 4.00 2.28
C LYS A 46 14.44 3.35 1.75
N LEU A 47 13.30 4.04 1.86
CA LEU A 47 12.02 3.56 1.33
C LEU A 47 12.03 3.46 -0.20
N GLN A 48 12.60 4.44 -0.90
CA GLN A 48 12.78 4.39 -2.35
C GLN A 48 13.64 3.19 -2.78
N LYS A 49 14.73 2.91 -2.06
CA LYS A 49 15.56 1.73 -2.32
C LYS A 49 14.78 0.43 -2.09
N LYS A 50 14.01 0.33 -1.00
CA LYS A 50 13.16 -0.83 -0.72
C LYS A 50 12.11 -1.04 -1.82
N LEU A 51 11.48 0.03 -2.31
CA LEU A 51 10.54 -0.03 -3.41
C LEU A 51 11.22 -0.54 -4.70
N ALA A 52 12.40 -0.01 -5.03
CA ALA A 52 13.17 -0.44 -6.20
C ALA A 52 13.54 -1.92 -6.13
N ASP A 53 13.99 -2.41 -4.98
CA ASP A 53 14.27 -3.84 -4.76
C ASP A 53 13.02 -4.70 -5.05
N GLN A 54 11.84 -4.23 -4.65
CA GLN A 54 10.58 -4.97 -4.79
C GLN A 54 10.07 -5.00 -6.21
N VAL A 55 10.17 -3.88 -6.93
CA VAL A 55 9.93 -3.82 -8.38
C VAL A 55 10.89 -4.81 -9.06
N PHE A 56 12.17 -4.77 -8.73
CA PHE A 56 13.16 -5.70 -9.30
C PHE A 56 12.81 -7.17 -9.02
N TYR A 57 12.50 -7.53 -7.78
CA TYR A 57 12.16 -8.92 -7.43
C TYR A 57 10.93 -9.44 -8.18
N ARG A 58 9.90 -8.61 -8.35
CA ARG A 58 8.70 -8.97 -9.13
C ARG A 58 9.06 -9.43 -10.54
N TYR A 59 10.02 -8.76 -11.17
CA TYR A 59 10.39 -9.04 -12.55
C TYR A 59 11.62 -9.94 -12.72
N SER A 60 12.37 -10.19 -11.64
CA SER A 60 13.59 -11.02 -11.67
C SER A 60 13.37 -12.47 -12.11
N SER A 61 12.13 -12.95 -12.12
CA SER A 61 11.76 -14.30 -12.59
C SER A 61 11.44 -14.37 -14.09
N TYR A 62 11.28 -13.23 -14.77
CA TYR A 62 11.07 -13.22 -16.22
C TYR A 62 12.42 -13.19 -16.92
N GLU A 63 12.71 -14.22 -17.70
CA GLU A 63 13.87 -14.21 -18.59
C GLU A 63 13.57 -13.29 -19.78
N GLN A 64 14.47 -12.33 -20.04
CA GLN A 64 14.48 -11.55 -21.27
C GLN A 64 15.61 -12.09 -22.15
N PRO A 65 15.30 -12.71 -23.30
CA PRO A 65 16.34 -13.17 -24.22
C PRO A 65 17.21 -12.01 -24.68
N ASP A 66 18.50 -12.24 -24.94
CA ASP A 66 19.44 -11.20 -25.41
C ASP A 66 18.98 -10.50 -26.71
N SER A 67 18.12 -11.16 -27.50
CA SER A 67 17.53 -10.59 -28.72
C SER A 67 16.36 -9.64 -28.46
N ASP A 68 15.79 -9.64 -27.27
CA ASP A 68 14.66 -8.80 -26.89
C ASP A 68 15.17 -7.43 -26.41
N THR A 69 14.91 -6.39 -27.22
CA THR A 69 15.32 -5.02 -26.94
C THR A 69 14.23 -4.19 -26.28
N THR A 70 13.09 -4.78 -25.88
CA THR A 70 12.00 -4.04 -25.25
C THR A 70 12.49 -3.36 -23.98
N LEU A 71 12.21 -2.06 -23.87
CA LEU A 71 12.58 -1.26 -22.72
C LEU A 71 11.39 -1.14 -21.77
N SER A 72 11.47 -1.87 -20.66
CA SER A 72 10.52 -1.70 -19.55
C SER A 72 10.90 -0.48 -18.72
N ARG A 73 9.90 0.35 -18.39
CA ARG A 73 10.03 1.55 -17.57
C ARG A 73 9.10 1.44 -16.36
N TYR A 74 9.61 1.80 -15.19
CA TYR A 74 8.85 1.86 -13.96
C TYR A 74 8.98 3.27 -13.39
N THR A 75 7.88 3.99 -13.30
CA THR A 75 7.88 5.38 -12.81
C THR A 75 6.99 5.49 -11.59
N VAL A 76 7.55 5.92 -10.46
CA VAL A 76 6.75 6.27 -9.28
C VAL A 76 5.98 7.55 -9.62
N THR A 77 4.66 7.47 -9.68
CA THR A 77 3.78 8.58 -10.04
C THR A 77 3.17 9.26 -8.82
N ASP A 78 3.06 8.54 -7.70
CA ASP A 78 2.49 9.06 -6.47
C ASP A 78 3.07 8.36 -5.24
N ALA A 79 3.14 9.09 -4.13
CA ALA A 79 3.63 8.59 -2.84
C ALA A 79 2.87 9.28 -1.69
N VAL A 80 2.03 8.53 -0.98
CA VAL A 80 1.20 9.05 0.11
C VAL A 80 1.55 8.34 1.42
N LEU A 81 1.78 9.11 2.48
CA LEU A 81 1.90 8.57 3.84
C LEU A 81 0.50 8.41 4.43
N GLY A 82 0.19 7.23 4.95
CA GLY A 82 -1.07 6.95 5.63
C GLY A 82 -0.93 5.79 6.61
N TYR A 83 -2.03 5.08 6.86
CA TYR A 83 -2.05 3.98 7.81
C TYR A 83 -2.73 2.74 7.24
N ALA A 84 -2.17 1.57 7.53
CA ALA A 84 -2.76 0.28 7.21
C ALA A 84 -2.93 -0.59 8.45
N TYR A 85 -3.91 -1.49 8.39
CA TYR A 85 -4.11 -2.54 9.38
C TYR A 85 -3.21 -3.74 9.07
N ILE A 86 -2.46 -4.22 10.07
CA ILE A 86 -1.78 -5.51 10.04
C ILE A 86 -2.22 -6.37 11.24
N PRO A 87 -2.23 -7.71 11.16
CA PRO A 87 -2.65 -8.57 12.26
C PRO A 87 -1.87 -8.31 13.54
N ALA A 88 -2.56 -8.24 14.68
CA ALA A 88 -1.85 -8.14 15.94
C ALA A 88 -1.20 -9.46 16.37
N TYR A 89 0.14 -9.43 16.47
CA TYR A 89 0.93 -10.54 16.98
C TYR A 89 0.38 -11.00 18.34
N GLU A 90 0.13 -12.30 18.46
CA GLU A 90 -0.45 -12.96 19.64
C GLU A 90 -1.83 -12.43 20.11
N ASN A 91 -2.48 -11.56 19.35
CA ASN A 91 -3.81 -11.04 19.67
C ASN A 91 -4.69 -10.93 18.42
N PRO A 92 -5.25 -12.05 17.92
CA PRO A 92 -5.97 -12.08 16.65
C PRO A 92 -7.30 -11.32 16.66
N GLU A 93 -7.78 -10.87 17.82
CA GLU A 93 -8.97 -10.01 17.96
C GLU A 93 -8.67 -8.52 17.74
N ASN A 94 -7.39 -8.16 17.55
CA ASN A 94 -6.96 -6.80 17.27
C ASN A 94 -6.16 -6.69 15.96
N ALA A 95 -6.11 -5.49 15.42
CA ALA A 95 -5.18 -5.09 14.37
C ALA A 95 -4.23 -4.01 14.89
N TRP A 96 -2.99 -4.02 14.41
CA TRP A 96 -2.10 -2.87 14.51
C TRP A 96 -2.43 -1.86 13.42
N LEU A 97 -2.61 -0.61 13.80
CA LEU A 97 -2.58 0.52 12.88
C LEU A 97 -1.12 0.97 12.73
N VAL A 98 -0.52 0.73 11.56
CA VAL A 98 0.89 1.07 11.30
C VAL A 98 1.02 2.13 10.23
N PRO A 99 1.99 3.06 10.33
CA PRO A 99 2.24 4.03 9.26
C PRO A 99 2.83 3.32 8.05
N VAL A 100 2.32 3.66 6.86
CA VAL A 100 2.75 3.07 5.59
C VAL A 100 2.87 4.13 4.51
N TRP A 101 3.76 3.87 3.55
CA TRP A 101 3.80 4.60 2.29
C TRP A 101 3.04 3.82 1.22
N TYR A 102 2.06 4.48 0.62
CA TYR A 102 1.33 4.05 -0.57
C TYR A 102 2.05 4.60 -1.79
N PHE A 103 2.70 3.72 -2.56
CA PHE A 103 3.31 4.09 -3.82
C PHE A 103 2.45 3.64 -4.98
N THR A 104 2.24 4.54 -5.94
CA THR A 104 1.74 4.19 -7.27
C THR A 104 2.91 4.15 -8.23
N VAL A 105 3.10 3.03 -8.91
CA VAL A 105 4.15 2.84 -9.92
C VAL A 105 3.48 2.58 -11.27
N SER A 106 3.65 3.51 -12.21
CA SER A 106 3.27 3.33 -13.60
C SER A 106 4.29 2.42 -14.28
N GLU A 107 3.81 1.30 -14.82
CA GLU A 107 4.58 0.42 -15.68
C GLU A 107 4.37 0.83 -17.14
N GLY A 108 5.49 0.90 -17.87
CA GLY A 108 5.58 1.29 -19.27
C GLY A 108 6.44 0.32 -20.08
N ARG A 109 6.14 0.14 -21.37
CA ARG A 109 7.01 -0.55 -22.34
C ARG A 109 7.07 0.23 -23.64
N ASP A 110 8.27 0.39 -24.19
CA ASP A 110 8.51 1.08 -25.46
C ASP A 110 7.82 2.47 -25.57
N GLY A 111 7.80 3.19 -24.44
CA GLY A 111 7.23 4.53 -24.32
C GLY A 111 5.72 4.60 -24.07
N VAL A 112 5.04 3.46 -23.89
CA VAL A 112 3.60 3.38 -23.62
C VAL A 112 3.35 2.86 -22.21
N ASP A 113 2.57 3.61 -21.42
CA ASP A 113 2.12 3.19 -20.09
C ASP A 113 0.88 2.29 -20.21
N TRP A 114 0.84 1.20 -19.44
CA TRP A 114 -0.13 0.12 -19.62
C TRP A 114 -0.84 -0.29 -18.34
N GLN A 115 -0.20 -0.12 -17.17
CA GLN A 115 -0.86 -0.34 -15.88
C GLN A 115 -0.20 0.44 -14.74
N ASN A 116 -0.97 0.64 -13.66
CA ASN A 116 -0.45 1.10 -12.38
C ASN A 116 -0.37 -0.10 -11.43
N ILE A 117 0.74 -0.18 -10.71
CA ILE A 117 1.01 -1.17 -9.67
C ILE A 117 1.07 -0.44 -8.34
N TYR A 118 0.44 -1.01 -7.32
CA TYR A 118 0.33 -0.38 -6.02
C TYR A 118 1.18 -1.12 -4.99
N TYR A 119 2.06 -0.40 -4.31
CA TYR A 119 2.89 -0.94 -3.24
C TYR A 119 2.56 -0.27 -1.91
N LEU A 120 2.21 -1.08 -0.91
CA LEU A 120 2.15 -0.66 0.49
C LEU A 120 3.46 -1.06 1.18
N VAL A 121 4.24 -0.07 1.60
CA VAL A 121 5.51 -0.27 2.30
C VAL A 121 5.36 0.22 3.73
N ASN A 122 5.64 -0.66 4.70
CA ASN A 122 5.68 -0.27 6.12
C ASN A 122 6.72 0.83 6.32
N ALA A 123 6.30 1.97 6.88
CA ALA A 123 7.16 3.13 7.04
C ALA A 123 8.20 2.96 8.15
N LEU A 124 8.05 1.98 9.05
CA LEU A 124 8.94 1.72 10.18
C LEU A 124 10.13 0.82 9.79
N ASP A 125 9.90 -0.19 8.95
CA ASP A 125 10.92 -1.20 8.63
C ASP A 125 11.12 -1.46 7.12
N GLY A 126 10.30 -0.84 6.27
CA GLY A 126 10.43 -0.90 4.81
C GLY A 126 9.98 -2.24 4.23
N ARG A 127 9.29 -3.07 4.99
CA ARG A 127 8.69 -4.32 4.48
C ARG A 127 7.46 -4.01 3.63
N VAL A 128 7.34 -4.70 2.50
CA VAL A 128 6.10 -4.64 1.71
C VAL A 128 5.01 -5.41 2.43
N ILE A 129 3.89 -4.74 2.68
CA ILE A 129 2.69 -5.30 3.29
C ILE A 129 1.82 -5.93 2.19
N THR A 130 1.61 -5.20 1.09
CA THR A 130 1.01 -5.74 -0.14
C THR A 130 1.68 -5.11 -1.36
N GLY A 131 1.75 -5.86 -2.45
CA GLY A 131 2.18 -5.39 -3.76
C GLY A 131 1.35 -6.12 -4.81
N GLU A 132 0.27 -5.49 -5.26
CA GLU A 132 -0.60 -6.04 -6.32
C GLU A 132 -0.37 -5.29 -7.63
#